data_AF-A0A4Y2B6U5-F1
#
_entry.id   AF-A0A4Y2B6U5-F1
#
_cell.length_a   1.000
_cell.length_b   1.000
_cell.length_c   1.000
_cell.angle_alpha   90.00
_cell.angle_beta   90.00
_cell.angle_gamma   90.00
#
_symmetry.space_group_name_H-M   'P 1'
#
loop_
_entity.id
_entity.type
_entity.pdbx_description
1 polymer ?
#
loop_
_entity_poly.entity_id
_entity_poly.type
_entity_poly.pdbx_seq_one_letter_code
_entity_poly.pdbx_strand_id
1 'polypeptide(L)'
;LCLHFSSGTSSLVSSALFAVHPVHTEAVSGVVGRAELLSAVAFLCALLYYIHNRYQHKTNAWQECGVTSVLAVLGLLCKEQALTVLAVCCIYEIVSPKNQRRVQGIRYLMLGRVSPWLRDKLLRVSLLMTAAVGALYLRCKIMGPKILPSFSRFDNPAAASATPTRQLTYNYLLSVNAWLLLFPCNLCCDWTMSSIPLITGFWDARNLATVAFYAFIFCAARTIFRLEEDARMSLILVSRLRGNLLFDFYLQSAESGVQINDGMIIEFFV
;
A
#
# COMPACT_ATOMS: atom_id res chain seq x y z
N LEU A 1 -3.45 -8.91 -9.45
CA LEU A 1 -3.60 -8.07 -8.24
C LEU A 1 -5.02 -8.05 -7.72
N CYS A 2 -5.99 -7.58 -8.51
CA CYS A 2 -7.39 -7.45 -8.06
C CYS A 2 -8.00 -8.75 -7.51
N LEU A 3 -7.71 -9.90 -8.14
CA LEU A 3 -8.16 -11.23 -7.70
C LEU A 3 -7.68 -11.61 -6.29
N HIS A 4 -6.65 -10.94 -5.76
CA HIS A 4 -6.19 -11.18 -4.39
C HIS A 4 -7.05 -10.46 -3.35
N PHE A 5 -7.74 -9.38 -3.75
CA PHE A 5 -8.46 -8.49 -2.83
C PHE A 5 -9.98 -8.49 -3.03
N SER A 6 -10.48 -8.91 -4.20
CA SER A 6 -11.91 -8.82 -4.54
C SER A 6 -12.40 -10.04 -5.33
N SER A 7 -13.73 -10.11 -5.52
CA SER A 7 -14.39 -11.17 -6.29
C SER A 7 -13.94 -11.18 -7.76
N GLY A 8 -14.18 -12.30 -8.46
CA GLY A 8 -13.73 -12.48 -9.85
C GLY A 8 -14.29 -11.43 -10.82
N THR A 9 -15.59 -11.10 -10.69
CA THR A 9 -16.25 -10.10 -11.55
C THR A 9 -15.74 -8.69 -11.27
N SER A 10 -15.66 -8.27 -10.00
CA SER A 10 -15.11 -6.98 -9.61
C SER A 10 -13.65 -6.81 -10.03
N SER A 11 -12.88 -7.90 -10.00
CA SER A 11 -11.49 -7.92 -10.45
C SER A 11 -11.37 -7.73 -11.95
N LEU A 12 -12.22 -8.40 -12.73
CA LEU A 12 -12.26 -8.27 -14.18
C LEU A 12 -12.65 -6.84 -14.58
N VAL A 13 -13.73 -6.31 -14.00
CA VAL A 13 -14.18 -4.93 -14.25
C VAL A 13 -13.08 -3.93 -13.90
N SER A 14 -12.46 -4.05 -12.72
CA SER A 14 -11.35 -3.17 -12.31
C SER A 14 -10.17 -3.24 -13.28
N SER A 15 -9.80 -4.45 -13.73
CA SER A 15 -8.70 -4.61 -14.69
C SER A 15 -9.02 -4.08 -16.08
N ALA A 16 -10.27 -4.22 -16.53
CA ALA A 16 -10.73 -3.69 -17.82
C ALA A 16 -10.80 -2.16 -17.80
N LEU A 17 -11.34 -1.58 -16.72
CA LEU A 17 -11.35 -0.13 -16.51
C LEU A 17 -9.92 0.43 -16.51
N PHE A 18 -8.99 -0.21 -15.80
CA PHE A 18 -7.58 0.17 -15.83
C PHE A 18 -6.99 0.08 -17.25
N ALA A 19 -7.27 -0.99 -18.00
CA ALA A 19 -6.71 -1.15 -19.34
C ALA A 19 -7.21 -0.10 -20.35
N VAL A 20 -8.47 0.34 -20.22
CA VAL A 20 -9.10 1.29 -21.16
C VAL A 20 -8.98 2.75 -20.69
N HIS A 21 -8.54 2.99 -19.45
CA HIS A 21 -8.54 4.33 -18.88
C HIS A 21 -7.66 5.31 -19.70
N PRO A 22 -8.22 6.39 -20.28
CA PRO A 22 -7.49 7.28 -21.17
C PRO A 22 -6.26 7.95 -20.53
N VAL A 23 -6.19 8.08 -19.21
CA VAL A 23 -4.98 8.61 -18.53
C VAL A 23 -3.71 7.82 -18.90
N HIS A 24 -3.82 6.54 -19.23
CA HIS A 24 -2.66 5.72 -19.60
C HIS A 24 -2.12 6.05 -20.99
N THR A 25 -2.90 6.73 -21.85
CA THR A 25 -2.41 7.14 -23.17
C THR A 25 -1.32 8.21 -23.04
N GLU A 26 -1.34 9.04 -21.99
CA GLU A 26 -0.29 10.03 -21.72
C GLU A 26 1.07 9.34 -21.54
N ALA A 27 1.12 8.33 -20.68
CA ALA A 27 2.32 7.52 -20.41
C ALA A 27 2.84 6.76 -21.65
N VAL A 28 1.98 6.43 -22.61
CA VAL A 28 2.35 5.70 -23.84
C VAL A 28 2.74 6.65 -24.98
N SER A 29 2.09 7.82 -25.06
CA SER A 29 2.28 8.79 -26.13
C SER A 29 3.66 9.44 -26.10
N GLY A 30 4.23 9.66 -24.91
CA GLY A 30 5.60 10.16 -24.74
C GLY A 30 6.63 9.04 -24.77
N VAL A 31 7.69 9.19 -25.59
CA VAL A 31 8.85 8.26 -25.60
C VAL A 31 9.48 8.13 -24.20
N VAL A 32 9.49 9.22 -23.43
CA VAL A 32 9.98 9.28 -22.05
C VAL A 32 9.13 8.43 -21.08
N GLY A 33 7.83 8.30 -21.34
CA GLY A 33 6.88 7.55 -20.50
C GLY A 33 7.06 6.03 -20.57
N ARG A 34 7.75 5.50 -21.58
CA ARG A 34 8.05 4.04 -21.67
C ARG A 34 8.86 3.53 -20.49
N ALA A 35 9.79 4.34 -19.98
CA ALA A 35 10.56 4.00 -18.78
C ALA A 35 9.67 3.90 -17.53
N GLU A 36 8.58 4.68 -17.49
CA GLU A 36 7.61 4.67 -16.39
C GLU A 36 6.75 3.42 -16.44
N LEU A 37 6.34 2.97 -17.62
CA LEU A 37 5.60 1.71 -17.79
C LEU A 37 6.44 0.50 -17.35
N LEU A 38 7.72 0.44 -17.74
CA LEU A 38 8.61 -0.66 -17.34
C LEU A 38 8.87 -0.66 -15.83
N SER A 39 9.06 0.54 -15.26
CA SER A 39 9.16 0.74 -13.80
C SER A 39 7.90 0.29 -13.07
N ALA A 40 6.72 0.60 -13.60
CA ALA A 40 5.43 0.19 -13.04
C ALA A 40 5.23 -1.33 -13.08
N VAL A 41 5.61 -1.99 -14.18
CA VAL A 41 5.57 -3.47 -14.27
C VAL A 41 6.50 -4.08 -13.22
N ALA A 42 7.74 -3.61 -13.11
CA ALA A 42 8.69 -4.10 -12.11
C ALA A 42 8.17 -3.89 -10.67
N PHE A 43 7.59 -2.71 -10.38
CA PHE A 43 6.94 -2.38 -9.12
C PHE A 43 5.81 -3.36 -8.80
N LEU A 44 4.88 -3.57 -9.75
CA LEU A 44 3.73 -4.47 -9.55
C LEU A 44 4.16 -5.92 -9.39
N CYS A 45 5.15 -6.39 -10.16
CA CYS A 45 5.72 -7.72 -10.01
C CYS A 45 6.36 -7.92 -8.64
N ALA A 46 7.15 -6.95 -8.17
CA ALA A 46 7.76 -6.99 -6.83
C ALA A 46 6.70 -7.07 -5.74
N LEU A 47 5.67 -6.22 -5.80
CA LEU A 47 4.58 -6.20 -4.83
C LEU A 47 3.77 -7.51 -4.83
N LEU A 48 3.40 -8.02 -6.01
CA LEU A 48 2.64 -9.26 -6.14
C LEU A 48 3.44 -10.47 -5.65
N TYR A 49 4.71 -10.56 -6.02
CA TYR A 49 5.60 -11.61 -5.54
C TYR A 49 5.71 -11.59 -4.01
N TYR A 50 5.88 -10.41 -3.42
CA TYR A 50 5.97 -10.25 -1.97
C TYR A 50 4.69 -10.70 -1.26
N ILE A 51 3.54 -10.16 -1.67
CA ILE A 51 2.24 -10.47 -1.06
C ILE A 51 1.89 -11.95 -1.21
N HIS A 52 2.07 -12.52 -2.41
CA HIS A 52 1.72 -13.91 -2.69
C HIS A 52 2.52 -14.90 -1.84
N ASN A 53 3.84 -14.75 -1.79
CA ASN A 53 4.69 -15.64 -1.00
C ASN A 53 4.47 -15.46 0.51
N ARG A 54 4.24 -14.22 0.93
CA ARG A 54 3.91 -13.90 2.33
C ARG A 54 2.59 -14.53 2.78
N TYR A 55 1.62 -14.61 1.86
CA TYR A 55 0.33 -15.27 2.11
C TYR A 55 0.49 -16.79 2.19
N GLN A 56 1.20 -17.40 1.23
CA GLN A 56 1.35 -18.86 1.16
C GLN A 56 2.36 -19.44 2.17
N HIS A 57 3.15 -18.61 2.87
CA HIS A 57 4.16 -19.06 3.83
C HIS A 57 5.18 -20.07 3.27
N LYS A 58 5.41 -20.04 1.95
CA LYS A 58 6.19 -21.06 1.25
C LYS A 58 7.70 -20.83 1.26
N THR A 59 8.15 -19.60 1.47
CA THR A 59 9.54 -19.21 1.26
C THR A 59 10.17 -18.56 2.49
N ASN A 60 11.50 -18.62 2.55
CA ASN A 60 12.27 -17.98 3.61
C ASN A 60 12.26 -16.46 3.41
N ALA A 61 12.25 -15.70 4.51
CA ALA A 61 12.23 -14.24 4.49
C ALA A 61 13.36 -13.63 3.64
N TRP A 62 14.53 -14.26 3.63
CA TRP A 62 15.68 -13.87 2.81
C TRP A 62 15.41 -13.96 1.30
N GLN A 63 14.78 -15.05 0.84
CA GLN A 63 14.45 -15.24 -0.57
C GLN A 63 13.37 -14.24 -0.99
N GLU A 64 12.32 -14.11 -0.17
CA GLU A 64 11.20 -13.21 -0.45
C GLU A 64 11.66 -11.76 -0.55
N CYS A 65 12.38 -11.27 0.47
CA CYS A 65 12.89 -9.90 0.49
C CYS A 65 13.98 -9.71 -0.57
N GLY A 66 14.83 -10.71 -0.80
CA GLY A 66 15.89 -10.67 -1.81
C GLY A 66 15.34 -10.49 -3.22
N VAL A 67 14.42 -11.36 -3.66
CA VAL A 67 13.81 -11.27 -5.00
C VAL A 67 13.00 -9.98 -5.15
N THR A 68 12.25 -9.59 -4.12
CA THR A 68 11.51 -8.30 -4.12
C THR A 68 12.46 -7.11 -4.27
N SER A 69 13.60 -7.13 -3.59
CA SER A 69 14.63 -6.09 -3.69
C SER A 69 15.29 -6.05 -5.07
N VAL A 70 15.59 -7.21 -5.66
CA VAL A 70 16.14 -7.29 -7.03
C VAL A 70 15.15 -6.70 -8.03
N LEU A 71 13.87 -7.06 -7.96
CA LEU A 71 12.84 -6.51 -8.83
C LEU A 71 12.67 -4.99 -8.64
N ALA A 72 12.73 -4.51 -7.40
CA ALA A 72 12.70 -3.07 -7.10
C ALA A 72 13.91 -2.33 -7.70
N VAL A 73 15.10 -2.92 -7.61
CA VAL A 73 16.33 -2.34 -8.21
C VAL A 73 16.27 -2.37 -9.74
N LEU A 74 15.72 -3.43 -10.35
CA LEU A 74 15.50 -3.44 -11.81
C LEU A 74 14.55 -2.31 -12.23
N GLY A 75 13.47 -2.06 -11.48
CA GLY A 75 12.60 -0.92 -11.71
C GLY A 75 13.29 0.43 -11.47
N LEU A 76 14.19 0.50 -10.48
CA LEU A 76 14.99 1.70 -10.14
C LEU A 76 15.91 2.11 -11.30
N LEU A 77 16.43 1.15 -12.06
CA LEU A 77 17.23 1.41 -13.27
C LEU A 77 16.40 2.10 -14.36
N CYS A 78 15.09 1.90 -14.38
CA CYS A 78 14.18 2.60 -15.29
C CYS A 78 13.77 3.97 -14.74
N LYS A 79 13.27 4.03 -13.51
CA LYS A 79 12.81 5.25 -12.82
C LYS A 79 12.97 5.10 -11.30
N GLU A 80 13.36 6.18 -10.62
CA GLU A 80 13.54 6.23 -9.15
C GLU A 80 12.33 5.76 -8.36
N GLN A 81 11.13 6.06 -8.86
CA GLN A 81 9.88 5.84 -8.14
C GLN A 81 9.62 4.35 -7.87
N ALA A 82 10.21 3.42 -8.64
CA ALA A 82 10.10 1.99 -8.37
C ALA A 82 10.59 1.59 -6.98
N LEU A 83 11.57 2.30 -6.41
CA LEU A 83 12.12 1.98 -5.10
C LEU A 83 11.08 2.11 -3.97
N THR A 84 10.02 2.89 -4.20
CA THR A 84 8.92 3.06 -3.25
C THR A 84 8.19 1.74 -2.94
N VAL A 85 8.31 0.71 -3.80
CA VAL A 85 7.72 -0.61 -3.54
C VAL A 85 8.24 -1.23 -2.24
N LEU A 86 9.52 -1.02 -1.91
CA LEU A 86 10.11 -1.54 -0.67
C LEU A 86 9.48 -0.88 0.56
N ALA A 87 9.18 0.43 0.48
CA ALA A 87 8.45 1.14 1.52
C ALA A 87 7.01 0.63 1.65
N VAL A 88 6.33 0.37 0.53
CA VAL A 88 4.98 -0.22 0.53
C VAL A 88 5.00 -1.61 1.19
N CYS A 89 5.99 -2.45 0.89
CA CYS A 89 6.14 -3.77 1.53
C CYS A 89 6.43 -3.66 3.04
N CYS A 90 7.24 -2.68 3.48
CA CYS A 90 7.43 -2.38 4.90
C CYS A 90 6.13 -1.98 5.60
N ILE A 91 5.35 -1.08 4.99
CA ILE A 91 4.04 -0.68 5.52
C ILE A 91 3.11 -1.90 5.57
N TYR A 92 3.10 -2.73 4.54
CA TYR A 92 2.32 -3.96 4.51
C TYR A 92 2.66 -4.91 5.67
N GLU A 93 3.94 -5.09 6.01
CA GLU A 93 4.34 -5.89 7.18
C GLU A 93 3.93 -5.25 8.51
N ILE A 94 3.98 -3.92 8.63
CA ILE A 94 3.55 -3.22 9.85
C ILE A 94 2.04 -3.36 10.04
N VAL A 95 1.27 -3.07 8.99
CA VAL A 95 -0.19 -3.02 9.02
C VAL A 95 -0.81 -4.42 9.13
N SER A 96 -0.26 -5.43 8.45
CA SER A 96 -0.85 -6.78 8.42
C SER A 96 -1.01 -7.38 9.83
N PRO A 97 -2.24 -7.46 10.37
CA PRO A 97 -2.49 -7.98 11.70
C PRO A 97 -2.82 -9.47 11.61
N LYS A 98 -1.86 -10.35 11.92
CA LYS A 98 -2.17 -11.78 12.14
C LYS A 98 -2.70 -11.96 13.56
N ASN A 99 -4.02 -11.76 13.70
CA ASN A 99 -4.74 -11.70 14.99
C ASN A 99 -4.50 -12.94 15.88
N GLN A 100 -4.40 -14.13 15.29
CA GLN A 100 -4.22 -15.40 16.00
C GLN A 100 -2.87 -15.52 16.74
N ARG A 101 -1.88 -14.67 16.43
CA ARG A 101 -0.55 -14.67 17.06
C ARG A 101 -0.35 -13.56 18.10
N ARG A 102 -1.30 -12.63 18.23
CA ARG A 102 -1.22 -11.50 19.18
C ARG A 102 -1.34 -11.96 20.63
N VAL A 103 -2.22 -12.93 20.88
CA VAL A 103 -2.42 -13.57 22.20
C VAL A 103 -1.16 -14.34 22.63
N GLN A 104 -0.47 -15.00 21.68
CA GLN A 104 0.81 -15.67 21.93
C GLN A 104 1.93 -14.65 22.21
N GLY A 105 1.94 -13.50 21.53
CA GLY A 105 2.91 -12.42 21.77
C GLY A 105 2.88 -11.87 23.19
N ILE A 106 1.69 -11.71 23.78
CA ILE A 106 1.52 -11.27 25.19
C ILE A 106 2.12 -12.33 26.14
N ARG A 107 1.89 -13.62 25.88
CA ARG A 107 2.52 -14.73 26.63
C ARG A 107 4.05 -14.69 26.58
N TYR A 108 4.64 -14.46 25.40
CA TYR A 108 6.10 -14.36 25.26
C TYR A 108 6.68 -13.10 25.93
N LEU A 109 5.95 -11.97 25.88
CA LEU A 109 6.35 -10.73 26.55
C LEU A 109 6.37 -10.89 28.08
N MET A 110 5.37 -11.58 28.64
CA MET A 110 5.33 -11.95 30.07
C MET A 110 6.50 -12.85 30.48
N LEU A 111 7.02 -13.64 29.54
CA LEU A 111 8.20 -14.51 29.72
C LEU A 111 9.54 -13.80 29.41
N GLY A 112 9.54 -12.49 29.17
CA GLY A 112 10.74 -11.72 28.86
C GLY A 112 11.42 -12.10 27.54
N ARG A 113 10.73 -12.85 26.66
CA ARG A 113 11.27 -13.32 25.37
C ARG A 113 10.60 -12.59 24.21
N VAL A 114 11.39 -12.18 23.23
CA VAL A 114 10.88 -11.65 21.97
C VAL A 114 10.12 -12.74 21.20
N SER A 115 8.88 -12.47 20.82
CA SER A 115 8.05 -13.42 20.09
C SER A 115 8.70 -13.78 18.73
N PRO A 116 8.64 -15.05 18.29
CA PRO A 116 9.19 -15.47 16.99
C PRO A 116 8.55 -14.73 15.81
N TRP A 117 7.30 -14.29 15.97
CA TRP A 117 6.60 -13.44 15.00
C TRP A 117 7.23 -12.04 14.89
N LEU A 118 7.54 -11.42 16.03
CA LEU A 118 8.17 -10.10 16.03
C LEU A 118 9.57 -10.19 15.42
N ARG A 119 10.31 -11.28 15.68
CA ARG A 119 11.59 -11.56 15.03
C ARG A 119 11.46 -11.66 13.51
N ASP A 120 10.49 -12.43 12.99
CA ASP A 120 10.23 -12.55 11.54
C ASP A 120 9.87 -11.18 10.92
N LYS A 121 8.98 -10.42 11.56
CA LYS A 121 8.62 -9.06 11.10
C LYS A 121 9.81 -8.11 11.09
N LEU A 122 10.55 -8.04 12.20
CA LEU A 122 11.72 -7.16 12.32
C LEU A 122 12.80 -7.53 11.31
N LEU A 123 13.03 -8.83 11.07
CA LEU A 123 13.97 -9.29 10.07
C LEU A 123 13.54 -8.88 8.66
N ARG A 124 12.25 -9.02 8.31
CA ARG A 124 11.77 -8.62 6.98
C ARG A 124 11.86 -7.12 6.76
N VAL A 125 11.40 -6.34 7.73
CA VAL A 125 11.48 -4.87 7.69
C VAL A 125 12.94 -4.43 7.62
N SER A 126 13.84 -5.03 8.40
CA SER A 126 15.25 -4.68 8.36
C SER A 126 15.88 -5.02 7.01
N LEU A 127 15.59 -6.18 6.42
CA LEU A 127 16.08 -6.56 5.09
C LEU A 127 15.58 -5.61 3.98
N LEU A 128 14.30 -5.24 4.01
CA LEU A 128 13.73 -4.33 3.02
C LEU A 128 14.29 -2.91 3.17
N MET A 129 14.46 -2.44 4.41
CA MET A 129 15.03 -1.12 4.69
C MET A 129 16.52 -1.06 4.33
N THR A 130 17.30 -2.09 4.63
CA THR A 130 18.72 -2.14 4.22
C THR A 130 18.85 -2.18 2.70
N ALA A 131 18.00 -2.93 2.01
CA ALA A 131 17.95 -2.91 0.55
C ALA A 131 17.58 -1.52 0.00
N ALA A 132 16.58 -0.85 0.57
CA ALA A 132 16.15 0.47 0.14
C ALA A 132 17.24 1.53 0.34
N VAL A 133 17.85 1.57 1.53
CA VAL A 133 18.94 2.50 1.84
C VAL A 133 20.18 2.19 1.00
N GLY A 134 20.52 0.92 0.83
CA GLY A 134 21.65 0.48 0.00
C GLY A 134 21.48 0.88 -1.47
N ALA A 135 20.28 0.67 -2.03
CA ALA A 135 19.97 1.05 -3.40
C ALA A 135 19.97 2.58 -3.58
N LEU A 136 19.43 3.34 -2.62
CA LEU A 136 19.46 4.80 -2.63
C LEU A 136 20.90 5.33 -2.53
N TYR A 137 21.71 4.77 -1.64
CA TYR A 137 23.12 5.12 -1.50
C TYR A 137 23.89 4.85 -2.79
N LEU A 138 23.71 3.67 -3.39
CA LEU A 138 24.33 3.31 -4.66
C LEU A 138 23.92 4.29 -5.75
N ARG A 139 22.64 4.64 -5.83
CA ARG A 139 22.13 5.63 -6.78
C ARG A 139 22.79 6.99 -6.58
N CYS A 140 22.83 7.52 -5.36
CA CYS A 140 23.50 8.78 -5.06
C CYS A 140 24.99 8.75 -5.43
N LYS A 141 25.67 7.61 -5.17
CA LYS A 141 27.07 7.43 -5.52
C LYS A 141 27.30 7.40 -7.03
N ILE A 142 26.42 6.76 -7.80
CA ILE A 142 26.48 6.71 -9.26
C ILE A 142 26.21 8.08 -9.88
N MET A 143 25.22 8.82 -9.37
CA MET A 143 24.88 10.18 -9.85
C MET A 143 26.00 11.19 -9.56
N GLY A 144 26.84 10.93 -8.54
CA GLY A 144 27.99 11.75 -8.20
C GLY A 144 27.64 13.07 -7.50
N PRO A 145 28.66 13.81 -7.01
CA PRO A 145 28.47 15.03 -6.23
C PRO A 145 28.10 16.28 -7.05
N LYS A 146 28.06 16.19 -8.38
CA LYS A 146 27.77 17.32 -9.28
C LYS A 146 26.54 17.00 -10.11
N ILE A 147 25.67 18.00 -10.21
CA ILE A 147 24.40 18.04 -10.97
C ILE A 147 23.22 17.44 -10.20
N LEU A 148 22.75 18.20 -9.20
CA LEU A 148 21.31 18.35 -9.09
C LEU A 148 20.85 19.09 -10.36
N PRO A 149 19.84 18.60 -11.09
CA PRO A 149 19.30 19.32 -12.23
C PRO A 149 18.84 20.70 -11.77
N SER A 150 19.36 21.75 -12.41
CA SER A 150 18.91 23.12 -12.17
C SER A 150 17.60 23.32 -12.94
N PHE A 151 16.48 23.28 -12.23
CA PHE A 151 15.19 23.56 -12.85
C PHE A 151 15.04 25.05 -13.13
N SER A 152 14.68 25.38 -14.37
CA SER A 152 14.31 26.73 -14.74
C SER A 152 12.89 27.04 -14.25
N ARG A 153 12.54 28.34 -14.21
CA ARG A 153 11.15 28.77 -13.95
C ARG A 153 10.17 28.22 -15.00
N PHE A 154 10.63 27.95 -16.22
CA PHE A 154 9.79 27.40 -17.28
C PHE A 154 9.49 25.92 -17.05
N ASP A 155 10.39 25.18 -16.42
CA ASP A 155 10.17 23.75 -16.13
C ASP A 155 9.16 23.55 -14.99
N ASN A 156 9.21 24.42 -13.98
CA ASN A 156 8.30 24.38 -12.84
C ASN A 156 8.02 25.81 -12.32
N PRO A 157 7.02 26.51 -12.87
CA PRO A 157 6.71 27.87 -12.44
C PRO A 157 6.22 27.96 -11.00
N ALA A 158 5.59 26.89 -10.48
CA ALA A 158 5.14 26.83 -9.09
C ALA A 158 6.33 26.79 -8.13
N ALA A 159 7.37 25.98 -8.41
CA ALA A 159 8.60 25.93 -7.62
C ALA A 159 9.30 27.29 -7.54
N ALA A 160 9.36 27.98 -8.68
CA ALA A 160 10.01 29.29 -8.82
C ALA A 160 9.17 30.47 -8.31
N SER A 161 7.98 30.21 -7.77
CA SER A 161 7.09 31.23 -7.20
C SER A 161 7.29 31.42 -5.70
N ALA A 162 7.02 32.63 -5.22
CA ALA A 162 7.07 32.95 -3.80
C ALA A 162 5.95 32.26 -3.01
N THR A 163 6.12 32.19 -1.70
CA THR A 163 5.06 31.79 -0.78
C THR A 163 3.99 32.89 -0.72
N PRO A 164 2.68 32.59 -0.72
CA PRO A 164 2.06 31.26 -0.60
C PRO A 164 1.72 30.58 -1.94
N THR A 165 1.92 31.25 -3.08
CA THR A 165 1.55 30.78 -4.42
C THR A 165 2.06 29.38 -4.71
N ARG A 166 3.32 29.10 -4.35
CA ARG A 166 3.94 27.78 -4.49
C ARG A 166 3.16 26.69 -3.76
N GLN A 167 2.85 26.90 -2.49
CA GLN A 167 2.14 25.93 -1.67
C GLN A 167 0.70 25.73 -2.16
N LEU A 168 -0.01 26.82 -2.43
CA LEU A 168 -1.39 26.74 -2.92
C LEU A 168 -1.47 25.96 -4.23
N THR A 169 -0.57 26.27 -5.17
CA THR A 169 -0.52 25.58 -6.45
C THR A 169 -0.19 24.10 -6.29
N TYR A 170 0.82 23.73 -5.49
CA TYR A 170 1.15 22.31 -5.27
C TYR A 170 0.01 21.51 -4.63
N ASN A 171 -0.72 22.08 -3.69
CA ASN A 171 -1.88 21.40 -3.11
C ASN A 171 -3.02 21.27 -4.14
N TYR A 172 -3.23 22.27 -4.99
CA TYR A 172 -4.20 22.21 -6.08
C TYR A 172 -3.86 21.18 -7.15
N LEU A 173 -2.58 20.97 -7.46
CA LEU A 173 -2.16 19.93 -8.40
C LEU A 173 -2.62 18.53 -7.98
N LEU A 174 -2.74 18.25 -6.68
CA LEU A 174 -3.31 16.98 -6.20
C LEU A 174 -4.76 16.79 -6.66
N SER A 175 -5.56 17.85 -6.58
CA SER A 175 -6.95 17.86 -7.05
C SER A 175 -7.05 17.75 -8.56
N VAL A 176 -6.15 18.40 -9.30
CA VAL A 176 -6.08 18.27 -10.77
C VAL A 176 -5.74 16.82 -11.16
N ASN A 177 -4.76 16.20 -10.51
CA ASN A 177 -4.40 14.80 -10.75
C ASN A 177 -5.56 13.85 -10.42
N ALA A 178 -6.28 14.10 -9.30
CA ALA A 178 -7.46 13.33 -8.96
C ALA A 178 -8.59 13.51 -9.98
N TRP A 179 -8.77 14.72 -10.51
CA TRP A 179 -9.72 15.00 -11.57
C TRP A 179 -9.37 14.25 -12.86
N LEU A 180 -8.09 14.24 -13.28
CA LEU A 180 -7.65 13.49 -14.45
C LEU A 180 -7.86 11.97 -14.31
N LEU A 181 -7.81 11.43 -13.08
CA LEU A 181 -8.14 10.03 -12.81
C LEU A 181 -9.64 9.73 -12.87
N LEU A 182 -10.51 10.71 -12.64
CA LEU A 182 -11.98 10.53 -12.69
C LEU A 182 -12.55 10.87 -14.07
N PHE A 183 -12.00 11.91 -14.70
CA PHE A 183 -12.41 12.45 -15.98
C PHE A 183 -11.17 12.89 -16.77
N PRO A 184 -10.54 11.97 -17.53
CA PRO A 184 -9.30 12.23 -18.25
C PRO A 184 -9.54 13.08 -19.51
N CYS A 185 -9.89 14.34 -19.32
CA CYS A 185 -10.01 15.35 -20.39
C CYS A 185 -8.80 16.27 -20.40
N ASN A 186 -8.44 16.80 -21.58
CA ASN A 186 -7.34 17.77 -21.77
C ASN A 186 -5.97 17.26 -21.29
N LEU A 187 -5.68 15.98 -21.53
CA LEU A 187 -4.36 15.40 -21.28
C LEU A 187 -3.31 16.13 -22.13
N CYS A 188 -2.14 16.37 -21.53
CA CYS A 188 -1.03 16.99 -22.21
C CYS A 188 0.16 16.03 -22.22
N CYS A 189 0.94 16.00 -23.31
CA CYS A 189 2.16 15.21 -23.36
C CYS A 189 3.31 15.84 -22.55
N ASP A 190 3.21 17.13 -22.24
CA ASP A 190 4.17 17.87 -21.42
C ASP A 190 3.45 18.93 -20.57
N TRP A 191 3.58 18.83 -19.25
CA TRP A 191 2.96 19.75 -18.28
C TRP A 191 3.89 20.90 -17.84
N THR A 192 4.96 21.17 -18.60
CA THR A 192 5.85 22.30 -18.35
C THR A 192 5.19 23.66 -18.65
N MET A 193 5.91 24.74 -18.34
CA MET A 193 5.50 26.12 -18.53
C MET A 193 4.19 26.44 -17.79
N SER A 194 3.37 27.34 -18.33
CA SER A 194 2.13 27.80 -17.69
C SER A 194 0.91 26.96 -18.10
N SER A 195 1.11 25.65 -18.31
CA SER A 195 0.02 24.72 -18.69
C SER A 195 -1.07 24.66 -17.63
N ILE A 196 -0.70 24.76 -16.35
CA ILE A 196 -1.62 24.93 -15.23
C ILE A 196 -1.40 26.30 -14.61
N PRO A 197 -2.39 27.22 -14.66
CA PRO A 197 -2.22 28.57 -14.11
C PRO A 197 -1.99 28.53 -12.60
N LEU A 198 -1.04 29.33 -12.12
CA LEU A 198 -0.69 29.40 -10.70
C LEU A 198 -1.87 29.93 -9.86
N ILE A 199 -1.98 29.45 -8.62
CA ILE A 199 -2.91 30.02 -7.62
C ILE A 199 -2.16 31.06 -6.80
N THR A 200 -2.50 32.33 -7.00
CA THR A 200 -1.78 33.46 -6.39
C THR A 200 -2.34 33.92 -5.04
N GLY A 201 -3.55 33.50 -4.68
CA GLY A 201 -4.22 33.93 -3.46
C GLY A 201 -5.14 32.88 -2.86
N PHE A 202 -5.47 33.05 -1.58
CA PHE A 202 -6.35 32.15 -0.83
C PHE A 202 -7.79 32.17 -1.32
N TRP A 203 -8.24 33.30 -1.88
CA TRP A 203 -9.62 33.51 -2.35
C TRP A 203 -9.86 33.02 -3.78
N ASP A 204 -8.88 32.35 -4.39
CA ASP A 204 -9.08 31.70 -5.68
C ASP A 204 -10.07 30.54 -5.52
N ALA A 205 -11.13 30.52 -6.35
CA ALA A 205 -12.16 29.49 -6.32
C ALA A 205 -11.60 28.07 -6.49
N ARG A 206 -10.44 27.94 -7.15
CA ARG A 206 -9.76 26.64 -7.35
C ARG A 206 -9.30 26.00 -6.04
N ASN A 207 -9.07 26.79 -4.99
CA ASN A 207 -8.77 26.24 -3.66
C ASN A 207 -9.94 25.42 -3.09
N LEU A 208 -11.18 25.63 -3.56
CA LEU A 208 -12.32 24.80 -3.18
C LEU A 208 -12.12 23.34 -3.62
N ALA A 209 -11.53 23.11 -4.79
CA ALA A 209 -11.20 21.76 -5.26
C ALA A 209 -10.15 21.09 -4.36
N THR A 210 -9.17 21.86 -3.89
CA THR A 210 -8.18 21.40 -2.89
C THR A 210 -8.83 21.00 -1.58
N VAL A 211 -9.71 21.84 -1.04
CA VAL A 211 -10.45 21.54 0.19
C VAL A 211 -11.33 20.30 0.01
N ALA A 212 -12.05 20.20 -1.12
CA ALA A 212 -12.90 19.06 -1.43
C ALA A 212 -12.08 17.75 -1.52
N PHE A 213 -10.89 17.80 -2.15
CA PHE A 213 -9.99 16.66 -2.24
C PHE A 213 -9.53 16.17 -0.87
N TYR A 214 -9.08 17.07 0.00
CA TYR A 214 -8.67 16.68 1.36
C TYR A 214 -9.84 16.19 2.21
N ALA A 215 -11.03 16.80 2.09
CA ALA A 215 -12.24 16.33 2.74
C ALA A 215 -12.61 14.91 2.28
N PHE A 216 -12.50 14.63 0.98
CA PHE A 216 -12.71 13.29 0.43
C PHE A 216 -11.72 12.27 1.01
N ILE A 217 -10.40 12.56 1.02
CA ILE A 217 -9.39 11.68 1.62
C ILE A 217 -9.70 11.41 3.08
N PHE A 218 -10.04 12.45 3.85
CA PHE A 218 -10.37 12.31 5.26
C PHE A 218 -11.61 11.43 5.47
N CYS A 219 -12.68 11.65 4.71
CA CYS A 219 -13.89 10.83 4.77
C CYS A 219 -13.62 9.37 4.37
N ALA A 220 -12.83 9.14 3.32
CA ALA A 220 -12.44 7.81 2.88
C ALA A 220 -11.64 7.08 3.95
N ALA A 221 -10.60 7.73 4.50
CA ALA A 221 -9.79 7.16 5.58
C ALA A 221 -10.64 6.83 6.81
N ARG A 222 -11.51 7.76 7.24
CA ARG A 222 -12.42 7.54 8.37
C ARG A 222 -13.37 6.36 8.12
N THR A 223 -13.87 6.22 6.90
CA THR A 223 -14.75 5.10 6.53
C THR A 223 -14.00 3.78 6.58
N ILE A 224 -12.78 3.73 6.04
CA ILE A 224 -11.92 2.53 6.08
C ILE A 224 -11.63 2.11 7.52
N PHE A 225 -11.24 3.06 8.39
CA PHE A 225 -10.96 2.75 9.80
C PHE A 225 -12.21 2.22 10.53
N ARG A 226 -13.39 2.81 10.27
CA ARG A 226 -14.66 2.33 10.84
C ARG A 226 -15.01 0.91 10.38
N LEU A 227 -14.90 0.65 9.08
CA LEU A 227 -15.16 -0.69 8.53
C LEU A 227 -14.21 -1.74 9.11
N GLU A 228 -12.94 -1.37 9.36
CA GLU A 228 -11.98 -2.26 10.01
C GLU A 228 -12.33 -2.50 11.48
N GLU A 229 -12.76 -1.48 12.22
CA GLU A 229 -13.25 -1.62 13.59
C GLU A 229 -14.48 -2.53 13.68
N ASP A 230 -15.47 -2.33 12.80
CA ASP A 230 -16.70 -3.14 12.75
C ASP A 230 -16.40 -4.60 12.38
N ALA A 231 -15.51 -4.82 11.41
CA ALA A 231 -15.05 -6.16 11.03
C ALA A 231 -14.28 -6.85 12.18
N ARG A 232 -13.47 -6.10 12.93
CA ARG A 232 -12.77 -6.63 14.11
C ARG A 232 -13.74 -6.97 15.24
N MET A 233 -14.74 -6.11 15.49
CA MET A 233 -15.73 -6.31 16.55
C MET A 233 -16.63 -7.51 16.28
N SER A 234 -17.10 -7.67 15.04
CA SER A 234 -17.89 -8.85 14.62
C SER A 234 -17.09 -10.16 14.77
N LEU A 235 -15.81 -10.18 14.38
CA LEU A 235 -14.92 -11.33 14.61
C LEU A 235 -14.75 -11.67 16.11
N ILE A 236 -14.58 -10.66 16.97
CA ILE A 236 -14.48 -10.87 18.43
C ILE A 236 -15.80 -11.43 18.98
N LEU A 237 -16.94 -10.91 18.53
CA LEU A 237 -18.26 -11.40 18.94
C LEU A 237 -18.46 -12.87 18.53
N VAL A 238 -18.15 -13.22 17.28
CA VAL A 238 -18.25 -14.60 16.78
C VAL A 238 -17.32 -15.54 17.56
N SER A 239 -16.07 -15.13 17.83
CA SER A 239 -15.16 -15.95 18.62
C SER A 239 -15.60 -16.14 20.08
N ARG A 240 -16.20 -15.13 20.71
CA ARG A 240 -16.80 -15.25 22.05
C ARG A 240 -18.03 -16.14 22.07
N LEU A 241 -18.93 -16.00 21.08
CA LEU A 241 -20.11 -16.86 20.94
C LEU A 241 -19.69 -18.33 20.74
N ARG A 242 -18.68 -18.58 19.91
CA ARG A 242 -18.12 -19.92 19.69
C ARG A 242 -17.46 -20.49 20.96
N GLY A 243 -16.78 -19.64 21.73
CA GLY A 243 -16.19 -20.02 23.02
C GLY A 243 -17.25 -20.35 24.08
N ASN A 244 -18.33 -19.57 24.16
CA ASN A 244 -19.43 -19.83 25.08
C ASN A 244 -20.21 -21.09 24.70
N LEU A 245 -20.49 -21.31 23.40
CA LEU A 245 -21.14 -22.54 22.93
C LEU A 245 -20.30 -23.80 23.23
N LEU A 246 -18.97 -23.72 23.07
CA LEU A 246 -18.08 -24.81 23.46
C LEU A 246 -18.07 -25.06 24.97
N PHE A 247 -18.16 -23.99 25.77
CA PHE A 247 -18.21 -24.08 27.23
C PHE A 247 -19.53 -24.67 27.73
N ASP A 248 -20.66 -24.24 27.16
CA ASP A 248 -21.98 -24.78 27.45
C ASP A 248 -22.09 -26.25 27.04
N PHE A 249 -21.52 -26.64 25.88
CA PHE A 249 -21.46 -28.03 25.45
C PHE A 249 -20.61 -28.90 26.38
N TYR A 250 -19.49 -28.37 26.89
CA TYR A 250 -18.65 -29.06 27.89
C TYR A 250 -19.38 -29.23 29.22
N LEU A 251 -20.08 -28.20 29.69
CA LEU A 251 -20.89 -28.27 30.92
C LEU A 251 -22.01 -29.31 30.79
N GLN A 252 -22.71 -29.31 29.66
CA GLN A 252 -23.83 -30.21 29.42
C GLN A 252 -23.36 -31.68 29.28
N SER A 253 -22.16 -31.90 28.71
CA SER A 253 -21.55 -33.23 28.68
C SER A 253 -21.02 -33.70 30.04
N ALA A 254 -20.57 -32.77 30.89
CA ALA A 254 -20.11 -33.06 32.25
C ALA A 254 -21.29 -33.43 33.17
N GLU A 255 -22.45 -32.79 33.00
CA GLU A 255 -23.68 -33.13 33.72
C GLU A 255 -24.31 -34.44 33.26
N SER A 256 -24.18 -34.80 31.97
CA SER A 256 -24.74 -36.05 31.43
C SER A 256 -23.87 -37.29 31.63
N GLY A 257 -22.66 -37.16 32.21
CA GLY A 257 -21.75 -38.27 32.49
C GLY A 257 -21.18 -38.98 31.25
N VAL A 258 -21.30 -38.36 30.07
CA VAL A 258 -20.82 -38.92 28.79
C VAL A 258 -19.34 -38.55 28.61
N GLN A 259 -18.46 -39.54 28.51
CA GLN A 259 -17.06 -39.31 28.16
C GLN A 259 -16.96 -38.82 26.71
N ILE A 260 -16.52 -37.57 26.53
CA ILE A 260 -16.21 -37.01 25.21
C ILE A 260 -14.94 -37.68 24.70
N ASN A 261 -15.07 -38.60 23.73
CA ASN A 261 -13.93 -39.09 22.95
C ASN A 261 -13.53 -38.04 21.91
N ASP A 262 -12.23 -37.83 21.71
CA ASP A 262 -11.63 -36.81 20.83
C ASP A 262 -12.15 -36.83 19.38
N GLY A 263 -12.79 -37.91 18.93
CA GLY A 263 -13.42 -38.02 17.60
C GLY A 263 -14.74 -37.26 17.45
N MET A 264 -15.49 -37.01 18.54
CA MET A 264 -16.82 -36.38 18.47
C MET A 264 -16.76 -34.85 18.28
N ILE A 265 -15.62 -34.24 18.61
CA ILE A 265 -15.38 -32.79 18.43
C ILE A 265 -15.23 -32.45 16.94
N ILE A 266 -14.85 -33.41 16.08
CA ILE A 266 -14.57 -33.15 14.67
C ILE A 266 -15.86 -33.09 13.83
N GLU A 267 -16.90 -33.87 14.15
CA GLU A 267 -18.14 -33.90 13.35
C GLU A 267 -19.03 -32.66 13.49
N PHE A 268 -18.89 -31.87 14.57
CA PHE A 268 -19.61 -30.60 14.73
C PHE A 268 -18.96 -29.41 14.00
N PHE A 269 -17.82 -29.61 13.33
CA PHE A 269 -16.96 -28.54 12.83
C PHE A 269 -16.72 -28.54 11.31
N VAL A 270 -17.41 -29.39 10.54
CA VAL A 270 -17.52 -29.30 9.07
C VAL A 270 -18.82 -28.60 8.69
#